data_AF-A0A380HQC6-F1
#
_entry.id   AF-A0A380HQC6-F1
#
_cell.length_a   1.000
_cell.length_b   1.000
_cell.length_c   1.000
_cell.angle_alpha   90.00
_cell.angle_beta   90.00
_cell.angle_gamma   90.00
#
_symmetry.space_group_name_H-M   'P 1'
#
loop_
_entity.id
_entity.type
_entity.pdbx_description
1 polymer ?
#
loop_
_entity_poly.entity_id
_entity_poly.type
_entity_poly.pdbx_seq_one_letter_code
_entity_poly.pdbx_strand_id
1 'polypeptide(L)'
;MQPYLKDGYETKVIIFNAEAVRQYNAFFNISEEDVVQPLYCAKLWPEFTLFQPFQKKEIILRETQVTQIHDIKVNIHYLAQMCVIEQKKVRQFMKYVLELQINKNKSKCITIRQTFMEKF
;
A
#
# COMPACT_ATOMS: atom_id res chain seq x y z
N MET A 1 -24.97 -2.64 20.21
CA MET A 1 -24.71 -1.87 18.98
C MET A 1 -23.46 -2.45 18.34
N GLN A 2 -23.58 -3.10 17.19
CA GLN A 2 -22.43 -3.56 16.41
C GLN A 2 -21.69 -2.33 15.89
N PRO A 3 -20.35 -2.24 15.98
CA PRO A 3 -19.64 -1.13 15.40
C PRO A 3 -19.62 -1.32 13.88
N TYR A 4 -20.52 -0.61 13.21
CA TYR A 4 -20.44 -0.39 11.77
C TYR A 4 -19.17 0.45 11.50
N LEU A 5 -18.07 -0.22 11.15
CA LEU A 5 -16.95 0.43 10.49
C LEU A 5 -17.48 0.94 9.15
N LYS A 6 -17.64 2.26 9.05
CA LYS A 6 -17.92 2.93 7.77
C LYS A 6 -16.86 2.47 6.76
N ASP A 7 -17.27 1.64 5.82
CA ASP A 7 -16.84 1.68 4.41
C ASP A 7 -15.37 2.09 4.22
N GLY A 8 -14.49 1.18 4.63
CA GLY A 8 -13.05 1.37 4.78
C GLY A 8 -12.31 1.37 3.45
N TYR A 9 -12.69 2.24 2.51
CA TYR A 9 -12.04 2.42 1.22
C TYR A 9 -11.73 3.91 0.96
N GLU A 10 -10.48 4.19 0.59
CA GLU A 10 -10.01 5.54 0.26
C GLU A 10 -9.30 5.49 -1.09
N THR A 11 -9.52 6.51 -1.94
CA THR A 11 -8.99 6.55 -3.30
C THR A 11 -8.23 7.85 -3.54
N LYS A 12 -7.10 7.77 -4.25
CA LYS A 12 -6.25 8.92 -4.62
C LYS A 12 -5.74 8.79 -6.05
N VAL A 13 -5.68 9.92 -6.76
CA VAL A 13 -4.93 10.03 -8.01
C VAL A 13 -3.48 10.29 -7.65
N ILE A 14 -2.57 9.48 -8.20
CA ILE A 14 -1.14 9.52 -7.87
C ILE A 14 -0.28 9.56 -9.13
N ILE A 15 0.93 10.09 -9.00
CA ILE A 15 1.99 10.06 -10.01
C ILE A 15 3.28 9.71 -9.30
N PHE A 16 4.04 8.74 -9.82
CA PHE A 16 5.38 8.45 -9.33
C PHE A 16 6.40 9.35 -10.04
N ASN A 17 7.13 10.15 -9.26
CA ASN A 17 8.21 10.99 -9.77
C ASN A 17 9.40 10.12 -10.23
N ALA A 18 9.91 10.39 -11.43
CA ALA A 18 10.99 9.62 -12.05
C ALA A 18 12.31 9.66 -11.29
N GLU A 19 12.69 10.80 -10.74
CA GLU A 19 13.94 10.94 -9.97
C GLU A 19 13.89 10.10 -8.69
N ALA A 20 12.79 10.19 -7.94
CA ALA A 20 12.62 9.45 -6.70
C ALA A 20 12.58 7.92 -6.93
N VAL A 21 12.04 7.48 -8.08
CA VAL A 21 12.04 6.06 -8.47
C VAL A 21 13.43 5.60 -8.90
N ARG A 22 14.14 6.41 -9.68
CA ARG A 22 15.55 6.14 -10.05
C ARG A 22 16.45 6.00 -8.83
N GLN A 23 16.31 6.90 -7.85
CA GLN A 23 17.06 6.83 -6.59
C GLN A 23 16.76 5.53 -5.81
N TYR A 24 15.49 5.14 -5.73
CA TYR A 24 15.11 3.87 -5.12
C TYR A 24 15.70 2.68 -5.87
N ASN A 25 15.61 2.66 -7.20
CA ASN A 25 16.12 1.56 -8.02
C ASN A 25 17.64 1.44 -7.92
N ALA A 26 18.36 2.57 -7.91
CA ALA A 26 19.81 2.60 -7.72
C ALA A 26 20.23 2.02 -6.36
N PHE A 27 19.47 2.24 -5.29
CA PHE A 27 19.74 1.64 -3.98
C PHE A 27 19.73 0.10 -4.02
N PHE A 28 18.94 -0.49 -4.92
CA PHE A 28 18.87 -1.94 -5.11
C PHE A 28 19.66 -2.45 -6.34
N ASN A 29 20.51 -1.62 -6.95
CA ASN A 29 21.24 -1.93 -8.19
C ASN A 29 20.33 -2.36 -9.35
N ILE A 30 19.12 -1.82 -9.43
CA ILE A 30 18.16 -2.08 -10.51
C ILE A 30 18.40 -1.08 -11.65
N SER A 31 18.57 -1.58 -12.87
CA SER A 31 18.90 -0.77 -14.06
C SER A 31 17.70 -0.11 -14.73
N GLU A 32 16.48 -0.52 -14.40
CA GLU A 32 15.26 0.07 -14.96
C GLU A 32 15.05 1.47 -14.39
N GLU A 33 15.04 2.50 -15.24
CA GLU A 33 14.90 3.89 -14.77
C GLU A 33 13.44 4.37 -14.71
N ASP A 34 12.54 3.74 -15.47
CA ASP A 34 11.15 4.19 -15.66
C ASP A 34 10.12 3.28 -15.02
N VAL A 35 10.54 2.12 -14.48
CA VAL A 35 9.67 1.15 -13.80
C VAL A 35 9.68 1.39 -12.30
N VAL A 36 8.49 1.50 -11.74
CA VAL A 36 8.26 1.59 -10.31
C VAL A 36 8.22 0.19 -9.72
N GLN A 37 9.16 -0.09 -8.82
CA GLN A 37 9.24 -1.40 -8.17
C GLN A 37 8.04 -1.62 -7.25
N PRO A 38 7.50 -2.86 -7.15
CA PRO A 38 6.31 -3.16 -6.36
C PRO A 38 6.35 -2.63 -4.93
N LEU A 39 7.44 -2.91 -4.21
CA LEU A 39 7.56 -2.50 -2.81
C LEU A 39 7.73 -0.97 -2.66
N TYR A 40 8.19 -0.26 -3.70
CA TYR A 40 8.20 1.20 -3.67
C TYR A 40 6.78 1.78 -3.61
N CYS A 41 5.77 1.10 -4.15
CA CYS A 41 4.38 1.54 -4.06
C CYS A 41 3.89 1.58 -2.60
N ALA A 42 4.53 0.86 -1.68
CA ALA A 42 4.23 0.95 -0.25
C ALA A 42 4.53 2.33 0.35
N LYS A 43 5.30 3.20 -0.35
CA LYS A 43 5.51 4.60 0.05
C LYS A 43 4.21 5.41 0.13
N LEU A 44 3.16 4.98 -0.58
CA LEU A 44 1.89 5.70 -0.65
C LEU A 44 1.08 5.53 0.63
N TRP A 45 1.40 4.51 1.45
CA TRP A 45 0.58 4.17 2.61
C TRP A 45 0.35 5.36 3.55
N PRO A 46 1.37 6.15 3.93
CA PRO A 46 1.18 7.33 4.76
C PRO A 46 0.27 8.41 4.16
N GLU A 47 0.08 8.42 2.85
CA GLU A 47 -0.77 9.39 2.17
C GLU A 47 -2.26 9.10 2.43
N PHE A 48 -2.64 7.89 2.81
CA PHE A 48 -4.02 7.50 3.08
C PHE A 48 -4.39 7.76 4.54
N THR A 49 -5.50 8.47 4.73
CA THR A 49 -6.14 8.70 6.03
C THR A 49 -6.45 7.38 6.74
N LEU A 50 -6.82 6.34 6.00
CA LEU A 50 -7.02 4.99 6.55
C LEU A 50 -5.77 4.41 7.21
N PHE A 51 -4.57 4.79 6.76
CA PHE A 51 -3.32 4.31 7.35
C PHE A 51 -2.72 5.23 8.41
N GLN A 52 -3.09 6.51 8.44
CA GLN A 52 -2.55 7.48 9.38
C GLN A 52 -2.61 7.06 10.86
N PRO A 53 -3.67 6.39 11.36
CA PRO A 53 -3.70 5.92 12.75
C PRO A 53 -2.53 4.98 13.12
N PHE A 54 -2.00 4.24 12.14
CA PHE A 54 -0.92 3.29 12.34
C PHE A 54 0.46 3.95 12.43
N GLN A 55 0.64 5.17 11.90
CA GLN A 55 1.92 5.87 11.94
C GLN A 55 2.36 6.24 13.37
N LYS A 56 1.41 6.33 14.29
CA LYS A 56 1.65 6.67 15.71
C LYS A 56 1.63 5.44 16.63
N LYS A 57 1.48 4.25 16.06
CA LYS A 57 1.35 2.99 16.80
C LYS A 57 2.59 2.14 16.60
N GLU A 58 2.96 1.39 17.64
CA GLU A 58 3.96 0.34 17.52
C GLU A 58 3.30 -0.90 16.89
N ILE A 59 3.28 -0.92 15.56
CA ILE A 59 2.80 -2.06 14.77
C ILE A 59 3.96 -2.77 14.07
N ILE A 60 3.87 -4.08 14.00
CA ILE A 60 4.86 -4.94 13.35
C ILE A 60 4.28 -5.44 12.02
N LEU A 61 4.96 -5.15 10.92
CA LEU A 61 4.68 -5.79 9.64
C LEU A 61 5.06 -7.27 9.72
N ARG A 62 4.09 -8.16 9.46
CA ARG A 62 4.29 -9.61 9.51
C ARG A 62 4.36 -10.26 8.14
N GLU A 63 3.59 -9.76 7.20
CA GLU A 63 3.47 -10.37 5.88
C GLU A 63 3.19 -9.28 4.84
N THR A 64 3.80 -9.43 3.67
CA THR A 64 3.47 -8.64 2.48
C THR A 64 3.21 -9.61 1.33
N GLN A 65 2.04 -9.49 0.73
CA GLN A 65 1.65 -10.22 -0.48
C GLN A 65 1.55 -9.22 -1.62
N VAL A 66 2.17 -9.56 -2.76
CA VAL A 66 2.19 -8.70 -3.94
C VAL A 66 1.67 -9.49 -5.13
N THR A 67 0.69 -8.92 -5.83
CA THR A 67 0.20 -9.41 -7.11
C THR A 67 0.35 -8.30 -8.14
N GLN A 68 1.34 -8.40 -9.03
CA GLN A 68 1.53 -7.48 -10.15
C GLN A 68 1.04 -8.12 -11.45
N ILE A 69 0.22 -7.37 -12.18
CA ILE A 69 -0.35 -7.75 -13.47
C ILE A 69 0.27 -6.91 -14.59
N HIS A 70 0.50 -5.62 -14.31
CA HIS A 70 1.09 -4.68 -15.25
C HIS A 70 2.12 -3.80 -14.54
N ASP A 71 3.17 -3.43 -15.27
CA ASP A 71 4.17 -2.51 -14.76
C ASP A 71 3.58 -1.13 -14.47
N ILE A 72 4.10 -0.54 -13.40
CA ILE A 72 3.85 0.85 -13.06
C ILE A 72 5.02 1.66 -13.60
N LYS A 73 4.71 2.75 -14.31
CA LYS A 73 5.67 3.63 -14.94
C LYS A 73 5.65 5.01 -14.30
N VAL A 74 6.79 5.68 -14.32
CA VAL A 74 6.96 7.04 -13.79
C VAL A 74 6.21 8.07 -14.63
N ASN A 75 5.85 9.20 -14.02
CA ASN A 75 5.20 10.35 -14.68
C ASN A 75 3.85 10.02 -15.37
N ILE A 76 3.19 8.93 -14.96
CA ILE A 76 1.85 8.55 -15.41
C ILE A 76 0.87 8.67 -14.24
N HIS A 77 -0.36 9.10 -14.53
CA HIS A 77 -1.47 9.11 -13.57
C HIS A 77 -2.03 7.70 -13.33
N TYR A 78 -2.15 7.34 -12.07
CA TYR A 78 -2.81 6.11 -11.61
C TYR A 78 -3.88 6.43 -10.57
N LEU A 79 -4.80 5.49 -10.39
CA LEU A 79 -5.78 5.50 -9.31
C LEU A 79 -5.36 4.48 -8.25
N ALA A 80 -4.87 4.97 -7.12
CA ALA A 80 -4.54 4.16 -5.96
C ALA A 80 -5.73 4.09 -5.00
N GLN A 81 -6.01 2.90 -4.50
CA GLN A 81 -7.13 2.60 -3.63
C GLN A 81 -6.63 1.82 -2.43
N MET A 82 -6.87 2.32 -1.22
CA MET A 82 -6.55 1.62 0.01
C MET A 82 -7.82 1.10 0.65
N CYS A 83 -7.78 -0.14 1.16
CA CYS A 83 -8.87 -0.75 1.90
C CYS A 83 -8.39 -1.46 3.16
N VAL A 84 -9.20 -1.42 4.23
CA VAL A 84 -9.02 -2.29 5.40
C VAL A 84 -9.79 -3.59 5.16
N ILE A 85 -9.06 -4.67 4.93
CA ILE A 85 -9.60 -6.00 4.64
C ILE A 85 -10.02 -6.71 5.92
N GLU A 86 -9.22 -6.58 6.98
CA GLU A 86 -9.47 -7.26 8.25
C GLU A 86 -8.95 -6.41 9.42
N GLN A 87 -9.75 -6.34 10.49
CA GLN A 87 -9.30 -5.90 11.80
C GLN A 87 -9.83 -6.88 12.83
N LYS A 88 -8.94 -7.64 13.47
CA LYS A 88 -9.33 -8.77 14.32
C LYS A 88 -8.40 -8.98 15.49
N LYS A 89 -8.97 -9.21 16.68
CA LYS A 89 -8.22 -9.66 17.85
C LYS A 89 -7.79 -11.12 17.69
N VAL A 90 -6.50 -11.40 17.85
CA VAL A 90 -5.90 -12.74 17.83
C VAL A 90 -5.03 -12.93 19.06
N ARG A 91 -5.56 -13.65 20.06
CA ARG A 91 -4.92 -13.80 21.39
C ARG A 91 -4.62 -12.41 22.01
N GLN A 92 -3.33 -12.12 22.22
CA GLN A 92 -2.80 -10.88 22.80
C GLN A 92 -2.41 -9.82 21.74
N PHE A 93 -2.84 -10.00 20.49
CA PHE A 93 -2.53 -9.08 19.40
C PHE A 93 -3.80 -8.59 18.72
N MET A 94 -3.75 -7.38 18.17
CA MET A 94 -4.67 -6.92 17.13
C MET A 94 -4.02 -7.13 15.76
N LYS A 95 -4.68 -7.90 14.89
CA LYS A 95 -4.30 -8.11 13.50
C LYS A 95 -5.01 -7.07 12.64
N TYR A 96 -4.24 -6.45 11.76
CA TYR A 96 -4.75 -5.55 10.72
C TYR A 96 -4.29 -6.07 9.36
N VAL A 97 -5.22 -6.24 8.44
CA VAL A 97 -4.92 -6.55 7.04
C VAL A 97 -5.40 -5.38 6.21
N LEU A 98 -4.48 -4.72 5.54
CA LEU A 98 -4.76 -3.62 4.64
C LEU A 98 -4.31 -3.99 3.23
N GLU A 99 -4.99 -3.43 2.24
CA GLU A 99 -4.71 -3.64 0.83
C GLU A 99 -4.60 -2.31 0.12
N LEU A 100 -3.55 -2.17 -0.68
CA LEU A 100 -3.35 -1.09 -1.63
C LEU A 100 -3.46 -1.66 -3.04
N GLN A 101 -4.42 -1.18 -3.82
CA GLN A 101 -4.58 -1.49 -5.23
C GLN A 101 -4.25 -0.25 -6.07
N ILE A 102 -3.44 -0.42 -7.10
CA ILE A 102 -3.15 0.65 -8.07
C ILE A 102 -3.68 0.22 -9.43
N ASN A 103 -4.47 1.10 -10.03
CA ASN A 103 -5.14 0.89 -11.31
C ASN A 103 -4.71 1.96 -12.31
N LYS A 104 -4.65 1.58 -13.58
CA LYS A 104 -4.58 2.52 -14.70
C LYS A 104 -5.86 2.38 -15.49
N ASN A 105 -6.62 3.47 -15.62
CA ASN A 105 -7.97 3.43 -16.17
C ASN A 105 -8.85 2.43 -15.37
N LYS A 106 -9.46 1.45 -16.05
CA LYS A 106 -10.27 0.37 -15.45
C LYS A 106 -9.48 -0.93 -15.24
N SER A 107 -8.17 -0.92 -15.48
CA SER A 107 -7.32 -2.11 -15.39
C SER A 107 -6.48 -2.09 -14.12
N LYS A 108 -6.51 -3.19 -13.38
CA LYS A 108 -5.69 -3.40 -12.18
C LYS A 108 -4.23 -3.61 -12.59
N CYS A 109 -3.31 -2.83 -12.03
CA CYS A 109 -1.87 -2.96 -12.30
C CYS A 109 -1.18 -3.79 -11.22
N ILE A 110 -1.42 -3.46 -9.95
CA ILE A 110 -0.83 -4.15 -8.80
C ILE A 110 -1.78 -4.12 -7.61
N THR A 111 -1.69 -5.16 -6.79
CA THR A 111 -2.25 -5.21 -5.44
C THR A 111 -1.15 -5.56 -4.45
N ILE A 112 -1.06 -4.80 -3.36
CA ILE A 112 -0.15 -5.03 -2.24
C ILE A 112 -1.01 -5.18 -1.00
N ARG A 113 -0.98 -6.36 -0.38
CA ARG A 113 -1.67 -6.63 0.88
C ARG A 113 -0.64 -6.81 1.97
N GLN A 114 -0.81 -6.07 3.06
CA GLN A 114 0.08 -6.17 4.22
C GLN A 114 -0.69 -6.53 5.47
N THR A 115 -0.13 -7.48 6.22
CA THR A 115 -0.62 -7.89 7.53
C THR A 115 0.26 -7.27 8.60
N PHE A 116 -0.35 -6.49 9.49
CA PHE A 116 0.29 -5.89 10.65
C PHE A 116 -0.25 -6.51 11.94
N MET A 117 0.58 -6.48 12.99
CA MET A 117 0.17 -6.84 14.34
C MET A 117 0.55 -5.76 15.33
N GLU A 118 -0.39 -5.38 16.18
CA GLU A 118 -0.19 -4.53 17.35
C GLU A 118 -0.30 -5.42 18.60
N LYS A 119 0.66 -5.32 19.52
CA LYS A 119 0.57 -5.99 20.82
C LYS A 119 -0.24 -5.10 21.78
N PHE A 120 -1.16 -5.69 22.53
CA PHE A 120 -1.85 -4.97 23.62
C PHE A 120 -0.94 -4.77 24.83
#